data_AF-A0AAN7NTC1-F1
#
_entry.id   AF-A0AAN7NTC1-F1
#
_cell.length_a   1.000
_cell.length_b   1.000
_cell.length_c   1.000
_cell.angle_alpha   90.00
_cell.angle_beta   90.00
_cell.angle_gamma   90.00
#
_symmetry.space_group_name_H-M   'P 1'
#
loop_
_entity.id
_entity.type
_entity.pdbx_description
1 polymer ?
#
loop_
_entity_poly.entity_id
_entity_poly.type
_entity_poly.pdbx_seq_one_letter_code
_entity_poly.pdbx_strand_id
1 'polypeptide(L)' 'MARELAEVFTKPLYMIYQQSWLTGEVPVDWRLANVMPIYRKGRKEDPGNYRPISLTLVPV' A
#
# COMPACT_ATOMS: atom_id res chain seq x y z
N MET A 1 10.49 -20.76 12.54
CA MET A 1 9.65 -20.04 11.56
C MET A 1 9.02 -18.76 12.12
N ALA A 2 7.85 -18.78 12.78
CA ALA A 2 7.17 -17.53 13.19
C ALA A 2 7.94 -16.70 14.25
N ARG A 3 8.60 -17.38 15.20
CA ARG A 3 9.35 -16.72 16.29
C ARG A 3 10.65 -16.08 15.81
N GLU A 4 11.38 -16.74 14.92
CA GLU A 4 12.60 -16.20 14.30
C GLU A 4 12.27 -14.97 13.43
N LEU A 5 11.16 -15.03 12.69
CA LEU A 5 10.70 -13.92 11.87
C LEU A 5 10.30 -12.70 12.73
N ALA A 6 9.67 -12.95 13.88
CA ALA A 6 9.34 -11.92 14.85
C ALA A 6 10.62 -11.24 15.39
N GLU A 7 11.65 -11.98 15.76
CA GLU A 7 12.90 -11.40 16.25
C GLU A 7 13.57 -10.49 15.20
N VAL A 8 13.56 -10.90 13.94
CA VAL A 8 14.13 -10.11 12.82
C VAL A 8 13.35 -8.81 12.59
N PHE A 9 12.01 -8.85 12.61
CA PHE A 9 11.19 -7.68 12.29
C PHE A 9 10.83 -6.80 13.48
N THR A 10 10.91 -7.29 14.72
CA THR A 10 10.50 -6.52 15.90
C THR A 10 11.24 -5.19 16.00
N LYS A 11 12.56 -5.19 15.83
CA LYS A 11 13.38 -3.98 15.97
C LYS A 11 13.12 -2.95 14.86
N PRO A 12 13.13 -3.32 13.55
CA PRO A 12 12.74 -2.39 12.48
C PRO A 12 11.31 -1.84 12.64
N LEU A 13 10.33 -2.68 12.95
CA LEU A 13 8.94 -2.25 13.11
C LEU A 13 8.77 -1.29 14.29
N TYR A 14 9.44 -1.56 15.40
CA TYR A 14 9.43 -0.65 16.55
C TYR A 14 9.99 0.73 16.18
N MET A 15 11.11 0.80 15.44
CA MET A 15 11.69 2.06 14.99
C MET A 15 10.74 2.85 14.08
N ILE A 16 10.11 2.18 13.11
CA ILE A 16 9.14 2.81 12.19
C ILE A 16 7.94 3.34 12.98
N TYR A 17 7.42 2.54 13.92
CA TYR A 17 6.27 2.92 14.74
C TYR A 17 6.57 4.13 15.64
N GLN A 18 7.71 4.12 16.33
CA GLN A 18 8.11 5.23 17.20
C GLN A 18 8.29 6.53 16.42
N GLN A 19 8.97 6.49 15.27
CA GLN A 19 9.10 7.67 14.41
C GLN A 19 7.73 8.15 13.93
N SER A 20 6.88 7.25 13.47
CA SER A 20 5.52 7.61 13.00
C SER A 20 4.68 8.25 14.10
N TRP A 21 4.83 7.79 15.35
CA TRP A 21 4.13 8.37 16.49
C TRP A 21 4.61 9.80 16.81
N LEU A 22 5.92 10.04 16.72
CA LEU A 22 6.51 11.35 17.05
C LEU A 22 6.26 12.39 15.97
N THR A 23 6.33 12.01 14.69
CA THR A 23 6.19 12.94 13.56
C THR A 23 4.76 13.03 13.03
N GLY A 24 3.92 12.03 13.31
CA GLY A 24 2.61 11.87 12.66
C GLY A 24 2.70 11.42 11.20
N GLU A 25 3.90 11.06 10.72
CA GLU A 25 4.14 10.65 9.34
C GLU A 25 4.48 9.16 9.24
N VAL A 26 3.94 8.47 8.23
CA VAL A 26 4.29 7.07 7.95
C VAL A 26 5.19 6.98 6.70
N PRO A 27 5.93 5.87 6.50
CA PRO A 27 6.75 5.68 5.30
C PRO A 27 5.97 6.00 4.02
N VAL A 28 6.61 6.70 3.08
CA VAL A 28 5.96 7.14 1.83
C VAL A 28 5.37 5.96 1.07
N ASP A 29 6.07 4.83 1.03
CA ASP A 29 5.61 3.61 0.37
C ASP A 29 4.30 3.06 0.95
N TRP A 30 4.01 3.33 2.22
CA TRP A 30 2.74 2.93 2.85
C TRP A 30 1.58 3.87 2.52
N ARG A 31 1.89 5.09 2.05
CA ARG A 31 0.89 6.09 1.61
C ARG A 31 0.61 6.00 0.11
N LEU A 32 1.52 5.41 -0.64
CA LEU A 32 1.40 5.28 -2.09
C LEU A 32 0.53 4.08 -2.43
N ALA A 33 -0.46 4.32 -3.28
CA ALA A 33 -1.32 3.29 -3.85
C ALA A 33 -1.03 3.15 -5.35
N ASN A 34 -0.85 1.92 -5.83
CA ASN A 34 -0.86 1.67 -7.25
C ASN A 34 -2.32 1.66 -7.75
N VAL A 35 -2.74 2.72 -8.43
CA VAL A 35 -4.13 2.87 -8.89
C VAL A 35 -4.24 2.41 -10.34
N MET A 36 -5.06 1.39 -10.57
CA MET A 36 -5.38 0.93 -11.92
C MET A 36 -6.87 1.17 -12.23
N PRO A 37 -7.21 1.55 -13.47
CA PRO A 37 -8.60 1.65 -13.89
C PRO A 37 -9.15 0.25 -14.18
N ILE A 38 -10.30 -0.08 -13.60
CA ILE A 38 -11.07 -1.27 -13.97
C ILE A 38 -12.32 -0.86 -14.73
N TYR A 39 -12.48 -1.42 -15.94
CA TYR A 39 -13.64 -1.20 -16.78
C TYR A 39 -14.91 -1.74 -16.11
N ARG A 40 -15.99 -0.95 -16.13
CA ARG A 40 -17.32 -1.39 -15.67
C ARG A 40 -18.19 -1.90 -16.82
N LYS A 41 -18.74 -0.97 -17.62
CA LYS A 41 -19.69 -1.22 -18.72
C LYS A 41 -19.80 0.03 -19.60
N GLY A 42 -20.31 -0.10 -20.83
CA GLY A 42 -20.49 1.02 -21.75
C GLY A 42 -19.47 1.03 -22.89
N ARG A 43 -19.05 2.23 -23.31
CA ARG A 43 -18.01 2.40 -24.34
C ARG A 43 -16.64 2.40 -23.66
N LYS A 44 -15.69 1.62 -24.19
CA LYS A 44 -14.34 1.51 -23.62
C LYS A 44 -13.51 2.78 -23.85
N GLU A 45 -13.92 3.60 -24.82
CA GLU A 45 -13.25 4.84 -25.18
C GLU A 45 -13.66 6.00 -24.26
N ASP A 46 -14.73 5.83 -23.48
CA ASP A 46 -15.24 6.82 -22.55
C ASP A 46 -14.58 6.63 -21.17
N PRO A 47 -13.76 7.59 -20.70
CA PRO A 47 -13.08 7.51 -19.41
C PRO A 47 -14.03 7.35 -18.21
N GLY A 48 -15.28 7.82 -18.32
CA GLY A 48 -16.29 7.71 -17.26
C GLY A 48 -16.73 6.27 -16.97
N ASN A 49 -16.44 5.32 -17.87
CA ASN A 49 -16.81 3.91 -17.73
C ASN A 49 -15.77 3.07 -16.95
N TYR A 50 -14.76 3.72 -16.39
CA TYR A 50 -13.74 3.10 -15.54
C TYR A 50 -13.88 3.59 -14.10
N ARG A 51 -13.61 2.70 -13.14
CA ARG A 51 -13.42 3.09 -11.74
C ARG A 51 -11.96 2.87 -11.34
N PRO A 52 -11.35 3.78 -10.56
CA PRO A 52 -10.03 3.53 -9.99
C PRO A 52 -10.13 2.43 -8.93
N ILE A 53 -9.18 1.50 -8.94
CA ILE A 53 -8.96 0.52 -7.86
C ILE A 53 -7.52 0.63 -7.38
N SER A 54 -7.32 0.53 -6.07
CA SER A 54 -5.97 0.41 -5.49
C SER A 54 -5.56 -1.06 -5.48
N LEU A 55 -4.40 -1.36 -6.05
CA LEU A 55 -3.78 -2.68 -5.93
C LEU A 55 -2.91 -2.72 -4.69
N THR A 56 -3.14 -3.73 -3.84
CA THR A 56 -2.39 -3.94 -2.59
C THR A 56 -1.10 -4.75 -2.79
N LEU A 57 -0.84 -5.22 -4.01
CA LEU A 57 0.36 -5.97 -4.36
C LEU A 57 1.17 -5.18 -5.39
N VAL A 58 2.44 -4.97 -5.06
CA VAL A 58 3.45 -4.48 -6.02
C VAL A 58 3.63 -5.60 -7.05
N PRO A 59 3.44 -5.35 -8.36
CA PRO A 59 3.82 -6.34 -9.37
C PRO A 59 5.32 -6.57 -9.26
N VAL A 60 5.72 -7.84 -9.13
CA VAL A 60 7.12 -8.28 -9.22
C VAL A 60 7.50 -8.34 -10.69
#